data_AF-A0A402D465-F1
#
_entry.id   AF-A0A402D465-F1
#
_cell.length_a   1.000
_cell.length_b   1.000
_cell.length_c   1.000
_cell.angle_alpha   90.00
_cell.angle_beta   90.00
_cell.angle_gamma   90.00
#
_symmetry.space_group_name_H-M   'P 1'
#
loop_
_entity.id
_entity.type
_entity.pdbx_description
1 polymer ?
#
loop_
_entity_poly.entity_id
_entity_poly.type
_entity_poly.pdbx_seq_one_letter_code
_entity_poly.pdbx_strand_id
1 'polypeptide(L)'
;MAAACEYHGKVTFMNTVPASLIRSCRNFGLMSIGFLSALGAMSLLQPTPVQAQNPQMSLAAQIGALQRAMASAEAAIRAQDETIASLRSKLADDETTIHTLQTRTASMSVSGADLTFTGVNVHIVDGSGKTASASGLGNLIVGYNAPSAEFDQARAGSHNLILGDANNYPSYGGIVAGVSNAIAAPYASVIGGSHNIASGLYATVTGGYTNNAIANCASVSGGDYNMADGVFSSVSGGYHNAASAQEAVVSGGVGNKAGDEGAAVSGGCFNKAANFSAAVSGGVGNIASGYESTVSGGCYHVAVASGSLVGGEQYNTPSSDISSITNSDQIGNPNAGVKWDPDYPGSIDLVGHRRSEK
;
A
#
# COMPACT_ATOMS: atom_id res chain seq x y z
N MET A 1 -7.62 42.66 42.55
CA MET A 1 -8.69 41.65 42.77
C MET A 1 -8.19 40.35 42.12
N ALA A 2 -7.38 39.47 42.71
CA ALA A 2 -7.30 38.87 44.04
C ALA A 2 -8.54 38.07 44.47
N ALA A 3 -8.53 36.76 44.19
CA ALA A 3 -9.12 35.60 44.93
C ALA A 3 -8.89 34.36 44.03
N ALA A 4 -8.18 33.26 44.33
CA ALA A 4 -7.90 32.46 45.53
C ALA A 4 -9.11 31.69 46.10
N CYS A 5 -8.85 30.40 46.41
CA CYS A 5 -9.68 29.34 47.04
C CYS A 5 -10.67 28.58 46.12
N GLU A 6 -10.83 27.26 46.18
CA GLU A 6 -10.29 26.24 47.09
C GLU A 6 -10.49 24.82 46.54
N TYR A 7 -9.72 23.94 47.16
CA TYR A 7 -9.63 22.49 47.08
C TYR A 7 -10.91 21.79 47.55
N HIS A 8 -11.31 20.67 46.91
CA HIS A 8 -12.01 19.55 47.58
C HIS A 8 -11.70 18.25 46.83
N GLY A 9 -10.95 17.38 47.49
CA GLY A 9 -10.66 16.03 47.00
C GLY A 9 -11.83 15.07 47.24
N LYS A 10 -11.91 14.04 46.39
CA LYS A 10 -12.40 12.73 46.79
C LYS A 10 -11.72 11.64 45.97
N VAL A 11 -10.91 10.87 46.69
CA VAL A 11 -10.27 9.62 46.30
C VAL A 11 -11.35 8.56 46.12
N THR A 12 -11.32 7.83 45.00
CA THR A 12 -11.93 6.50 44.93
C THR A 12 -11.00 5.59 44.13
N PHE A 13 -10.31 4.70 44.85
CA PHE A 13 -9.58 3.57 44.29
C PHE A 13 -10.58 2.52 43.79
N MET A 14 -10.42 2.03 42.56
CA MET A 14 -10.78 0.66 42.22
C MET A 14 -9.68 0.02 41.36
N ASN A 15 -9.00 -0.92 42.00
CA ASN A 15 -8.17 -1.96 41.38
C ASN A 15 -9.02 -2.81 40.42
N THR A 16 -8.49 -3.14 39.24
CA THR A 16 -8.12 -4.51 38.82
C THR A 16 -7.83 -4.52 37.31
N VAL A 17 -6.59 -4.86 36.91
CA VAL A 17 -6.25 -5.29 35.55
C VAL A 17 -5.71 -6.73 35.65
N PRO A 18 -6.16 -7.68 34.80
CA PRO A 18 -5.79 -9.08 34.92
C PRO A 18 -4.44 -9.40 34.27
N ALA A 19 -3.75 -10.37 34.87
CA ALA A 19 -2.46 -10.87 34.45
C ALA A 19 -2.59 -11.96 33.36
N SER A 20 -2.10 -11.69 32.14
CA SER A 20 -1.53 -12.70 31.23
C SER A 20 -1.03 -12.06 29.93
N LEU A 21 0.17 -12.47 29.48
CA LEU A 21 0.89 -12.10 28.24
C LEU A 21 1.75 -10.81 28.25
N ILE A 22 2.93 -10.86 28.88
CA ILE A 22 4.20 -10.54 28.20
C ILE A 22 5.23 -11.59 28.62
N ARG A 23 5.44 -12.59 27.76
CA ARG A 23 6.51 -13.58 27.85
C ARG A 23 7.19 -13.64 26.50
N SER A 24 8.01 -12.64 26.15
CA SER A 24 9.14 -12.79 25.22
C SER A 24 9.91 -11.48 25.08
N CYS A 25 10.83 -11.21 26.01
CA CYS A 25 12.05 -10.43 25.84
C CYS A 25 12.95 -10.74 27.05
N ARG A 26 13.35 -12.01 27.15
CA ARG A 26 14.34 -12.48 28.12
C ARG A 26 15.58 -12.87 27.32
N ASN A 27 16.30 -11.86 26.85
CA ASN A 27 17.70 -11.94 26.41
C ASN A 27 18.24 -10.55 26.02
N PHE A 28 18.29 -9.64 27.00
CA PHE A 28 19.30 -8.56 27.05
C PHE A 28 19.29 -8.04 28.49
N GLY A 29 20.39 -8.25 29.22
CA GLY A 29 20.51 -7.86 30.64
C GLY A 29 20.95 -8.99 31.58
N LEU A 30 21.94 -9.78 31.20
CA LEU A 30 22.72 -10.62 32.12
C LEU A 30 24.16 -10.12 32.09
N MET A 31 24.40 -9.00 32.76
CA MET A 31 25.71 -8.71 33.37
C MET A 31 25.50 -7.92 34.66
N SER A 32 25.81 -8.61 35.76
CA SER A 32 26.16 -8.08 37.08
C SER A 32 25.12 -7.27 37.85
N ILE A 33 24.18 -7.96 38.48
CA ILE A 33 23.77 -7.63 39.85
C ILE A 33 24.54 -8.57 40.79
N GLY A 34 25.78 -8.17 41.05
CA GLY A 34 26.55 -8.58 42.21
C GLY A 34 27.05 -7.28 42.84
N PHE A 35 26.90 -7.15 44.16
CA PHE A 35 27.11 -5.95 44.97
C PHE A 35 25.90 -5.01 45.15
N LEU A 36 24.83 -5.60 45.69
CA LEU A 36 23.96 -4.88 46.64
C LEU A 36 24.20 -5.46 48.04
N SER A 37 25.34 -5.13 48.64
CA SER A 37 25.62 -5.38 50.06
C SER A 37 26.60 -4.34 50.60
N ALA A 38 26.24 -3.06 50.53
CA ALA A 38 26.88 -2.00 51.31
C ALA A 38 26.00 -0.74 51.46
N LEU A 39 24.67 -0.87 51.51
CA LEU A 39 23.81 0.13 52.15
C LEU A 39 23.46 -0.40 53.54
N GLY A 40 24.29 -0.08 54.52
CA GLY A 40 24.12 -0.61 55.87
C GLY A 40 25.18 -0.14 56.85
N ALA A 41 25.66 1.09 56.72
CA ALA A 41 26.34 1.79 57.81
C ALA A 41 26.25 3.31 57.58
N MET A 42 25.03 3.81 57.42
CA MET A 42 24.76 5.22 57.71
C MET A 42 24.69 5.34 59.24
N SER A 43 25.88 5.31 59.85
CA SER A 43 26.07 5.59 61.26
C SER A 43 25.68 7.04 61.47
N LEU A 44 24.62 7.26 62.24
CA LEU A 44 24.20 8.55 62.75
C LEU A 44 25.42 9.38 63.19
N LEU A 45 25.68 10.50 62.50
CA LEU A 45 26.40 11.61 63.09
C LEU A 45 25.53 12.19 64.21
N GLN A 46 25.62 11.63 65.40
CA GLN A 46 25.31 12.39 66.61
C GLN A 46 26.57 13.20 66.99
N PRO A 47 26.46 14.52 67.24
CA PRO A 47 27.54 15.26 67.85
C PRO A 47 27.63 14.77 69.30
N THR A 48 28.66 14.00 69.62
CA THR A 48 28.99 13.77 71.03
C THR A 48 29.41 15.11 71.62
N PRO A 49 28.82 15.55 72.74
CA PRO A 49 29.27 16.75 73.42
C PRO A 49 30.71 16.52 73.87
N VAL A 50 31.57 17.47 73.53
CA VAL A 50 32.94 17.59 74.07
C VAL A 50 32.81 17.82 75.57
N GLN A 51 32.71 16.74 76.35
CA GLN A 51 32.91 16.81 77.79
C GLN A 51 34.40 17.00 78.05
N ALA A 52 34.73 18.23 78.43
CA ALA A 52 36.00 18.60 78.98
C ALA A 52 36.29 17.78 80.24
N GLN A 53 37.13 16.74 80.12
CA GLN A 53 37.79 16.10 81.25
C GLN A 53 39.14 15.54 80.80
N ASN A 54 40.19 16.03 81.45
CA ASN A 54 41.65 15.80 81.32
C ASN A 54 42.44 16.64 80.28
N PRO A 55 43.28 17.61 80.74
CA PRO A 55 44.11 18.46 79.89
C PRO A 55 45.35 17.77 79.27
N GLN A 56 45.42 16.45 79.30
CA GLN A 56 46.30 15.69 78.42
C GLN A 56 45.54 14.43 77.99
N MET A 57 44.86 14.48 76.84
CA MET A 57 45.00 13.33 75.96
C MET A 57 46.49 13.11 75.89
N SER A 58 46.98 11.96 76.37
CA SER A 58 48.41 11.66 76.25
C SER A 58 48.82 11.96 74.81
N LEU A 59 50.03 12.46 74.59
CA LEU A 59 50.54 12.68 73.22
C LEU A 59 50.23 11.46 72.32
N ALA A 60 50.24 10.26 72.89
CA ALA A 60 49.80 9.01 72.28
C ALA A 60 48.33 8.98 71.80
N ALA A 61 47.36 9.55 72.52
CA ALA A 61 45.96 9.62 72.11
C ALA A 61 45.72 10.63 70.95
N GLN A 62 46.42 11.77 70.95
CA GLN A 62 46.38 12.71 69.81
C GLN A 62 47.05 12.13 68.56
N ILE A 63 48.22 11.49 68.72
CA ILE A 63 48.89 10.75 67.65
C ILE A 63 47.98 9.64 67.11
N GLY A 64 47.30 8.89 67.99
CA GLY A 64 46.37 7.83 67.58
C GLY A 64 45.13 8.34 66.84
N ALA A 65 44.63 9.53 67.18
CA ALA A 65 43.54 10.17 66.44
C ALA A 65 43.99 10.65 65.05
N LEU A 66 45.17 11.26 64.95
CA LEU A 66 45.75 11.71 63.68
C LEU A 66 46.08 10.53 62.75
N GLN A 67 46.62 9.43 63.29
CA GLN A 67 46.87 8.20 62.53
C GLN A 67 45.58 7.60 61.95
N ARG A 68 44.48 7.63 62.70
CA ARG A 68 43.16 7.20 62.20
C ARG A 68 42.62 8.13 61.11
N ALA A 69 42.75 9.45 61.28
CA ALA A 69 42.35 10.42 60.27
C ALA A 69 43.16 10.25 58.98
N MET A 70 44.47 10.03 59.09
CA MET A 70 45.36 9.78 57.96
C MET A 70 44.98 8.49 57.22
N ALA A 71 44.73 7.40 57.96
CA ALA A 71 44.26 6.14 57.37
C ALA A 71 42.89 6.29 56.66
N SER A 72 41.98 7.10 57.21
CA SER A 72 40.69 7.39 56.58
C SER A 72 40.83 8.23 55.30
N ALA A 73 41.74 9.22 55.30
CA ALA A 73 42.02 10.04 54.13
C ALA A 73 42.68 9.20 53.02
N GLU A 74 43.63 8.32 53.36
CA GLU A 74 44.23 7.38 52.42
C GLU A 74 43.20 6.43 51.79
N ALA A 75 42.22 5.96 52.59
CA ALA A 75 41.13 5.14 52.06
C ALA A 75 40.22 5.93 51.10
N ALA A 76 39.92 7.20 51.42
CA ALA A 76 39.14 8.07 50.55
C ALA A 76 39.86 8.35 49.22
N ILE A 77 41.18 8.59 49.25
CA ILE A 77 42.00 8.79 48.04
C ILE A 77 41.98 7.53 47.17
N ARG A 78 42.17 6.34 47.74
CA ARG A 78 42.08 5.07 46.98
C ARG A 78 40.73 4.87 46.32
N ALA A 79 39.62 5.16 47.02
CA ALA A 79 38.28 5.08 46.44
C ALA A 79 38.07 6.11 45.30
N GLN A 80 38.65 7.30 45.43
CA GLN A 80 38.64 8.29 44.35
C GLN A 80 39.47 7.83 43.14
N ASP A 81 40.63 7.23 43.34
CA ASP A 81 41.46 6.67 42.26
C ASP A 81 40.74 5.56 41.48
N GLU A 82 40.04 4.66 42.19
CA GLU A 82 39.20 3.64 41.56
C GLU A 82 38.06 4.27 40.74
N THR A 83 37.44 5.32 41.27
CA THR A 83 36.38 6.07 40.56
C THR A 83 36.94 6.75 39.30
N ILE A 84 38.10 7.39 39.39
CA ILE A 84 38.77 8.05 38.26
C ILE A 84 39.16 7.02 37.20
N ALA A 85 39.68 5.86 37.61
CA ALA A 85 40.01 4.78 36.69
C ALA A 85 38.75 4.28 35.94
N SER A 86 37.63 4.09 36.65
CA SER A 86 36.36 3.71 36.06
C SER A 86 35.83 4.76 35.07
N LEU A 87 35.86 6.04 35.44
CA LEU A 87 35.43 7.14 34.58
C LEU A 87 36.28 7.26 33.32
N ARG A 88 37.60 7.08 33.42
CA ARG A 88 38.51 7.07 32.26
C ARG A 88 38.20 5.92 31.31
N SER A 89 37.88 4.74 31.83
CA SER A 89 37.47 3.61 31.00
C SER A 89 36.18 3.93 30.24
N LYS A 90 35.16 4.46 30.94
CA LYS A 90 33.88 4.84 30.32
C LYS A 90 34.06 5.91 29.24
N LEU A 91 34.90 6.91 29.50
CA LEU A 91 35.18 7.97 28.52
C LEU A 91 35.80 7.40 27.23
N ALA A 92 36.73 6.45 27.35
CA ALA A 92 37.33 5.79 26.19
C ALA A 92 36.29 4.95 25.39
N ASP A 93 35.37 4.27 26.09
CA ASP A 93 34.28 3.51 25.47
C ASP A 93 33.29 4.45 24.75
N ASP A 94 32.97 5.59 25.36
CA ASP A 94 32.09 6.62 24.79
C ASP A 94 32.72 7.28 23.55
N GLU A 95 34.01 7.64 23.60
CA GLU A 95 34.76 8.20 22.47
C GLU A 95 34.75 7.24 21.26
N THR A 96 34.94 5.94 21.51
CA THR A 96 34.89 4.90 20.48
C THR A 96 33.49 4.78 19.86
N THR A 97 32.45 4.85 20.70
CA THR A 97 31.06 4.77 20.26
C THR A 97 30.70 5.99 19.41
N ILE A 98 31.08 7.20 19.84
CA ILE A 98 30.83 8.45 19.11
C ILE A 98 31.50 8.43 17.74
N HIS A 99 32.77 8.06 17.66
CA HIS A 99 33.49 7.98 16.40
C HIS A 99 32.83 6.99 15.42
N THR A 100 32.38 5.85 15.94
CA THR A 100 31.67 4.82 15.15
C THR A 100 30.35 5.37 14.59
N LEU A 101 29.57 6.08 15.42
CA LEU A 101 28.31 6.69 14.98
C LEU A 101 28.55 7.79 13.95
N GLN A 102 29.50 8.69 14.19
CA GLN A 102 29.87 9.76 13.25
C GLN A 102 30.27 9.19 11.87
N THR A 103 31.00 8.07 11.86
CA THR A 103 31.38 7.40 10.61
C THR A 103 30.15 6.82 9.89
N ARG A 104 29.23 6.17 10.63
CA ARG A 104 28.03 5.55 10.04
C ARG A 104 26.99 6.55 9.57
N THR A 105 26.88 7.72 10.22
CA THR A 105 25.91 8.76 9.89
C THR A 105 26.51 9.89 9.04
N ALA A 106 27.75 9.75 8.57
CA ALA A 106 28.47 10.80 7.84
C ALA A 106 27.72 11.32 6.60
N SER A 107 26.91 10.47 5.96
CA SER A 107 26.11 10.81 4.78
C SER A 107 24.72 11.37 5.10
N MET A 108 24.33 11.46 6.37
CA MET A 108 23.00 11.90 6.81
C MET A 108 23.05 13.30 7.41
N SER A 109 22.12 14.16 7.04
CA SER A 109 21.94 15.49 7.65
C SER A 109 20.47 15.81 7.86
N VAL A 110 20.16 16.50 8.96
CA VAL A 110 18.81 16.97 9.29
C VAL A 110 18.82 18.48 9.36
N SER A 111 17.92 19.14 8.62
CA SER A 111 17.76 20.59 8.62
C SER A 111 16.27 20.94 8.68
N GLY A 112 15.83 21.57 9.77
CA GLY A 112 14.41 21.81 10.01
C GLY A 112 13.63 20.49 10.06
N ALA A 113 12.75 20.27 9.07
CA ALA A 113 11.94 19.06 8.94
C ALA A 113 12.48 18.04 7.92
N ASP A 114 13.60 18.35 7.25
CA ASP A 114 14.12 17.55 6.14
C ASP A 114 15.30 16.67 6.58
N LEU A 115 15.22 15.37 6.25
CA LEU A 115 16.34 14.42 6.34
C LEU A 115 16.93 14.22 4.95
N THR A 116 18.22 14.53 4.80
CA THR A 116 18.94 14.43 3.52
C THR A 116 20.07 13.41 3.59
N PHE A 117 20.15 12.55 2.57
CA PHE A 117 21.26 11.62 2.34
C PHE A 117 22.13 12.15 1.19
N THR A 118 23.42 12.37 1.43
CA THR A 118 24.34 12.95 0.43
C THR A 118 25.38 11.92 -0.01
N GLY A 119 25.53 11.75 -1.33
CA GLY A 119 26.56 10.87 -1.92
C GLY A 119 26.34 9.38 -1.70
N VAL A 120 25.12 8.96 -1.33
CA VAL A 120 24.77 7.55 -1.05
C VAL A 120 23.41 7.19 -1.66
N ASN A 121 23.21 5.89 -1.94
CA ASN A 121 21.89 5.33 -2.25
C ASN A 121 21.22 4.81 -0.97
N VAL A 122 19.89 4.84 -0.92
CA VAL A 122 19.11 4.25 0.19
C VAL A 122 18.56 2.90 -0.26
N HIS A 123 18.99 1.83 0.39
CA HIS A 123 18.48 0.47 0.16
C HIS A 123 17.59 0.06 1.33
N ILE A 124 16.32 -0.20 1.08
CA ILE A 124 15.36 -0.72 2.07
C ILE A 124 15.15 -2.19 1.74
N VAL A 125 15.69 -3.07 2.58
CA VAL A 125 15.66 -4.52 2.37
C VAL A 125 14.84 -5.20 3.46
N ASP A 126 14.18 -6.30 3.10
CA ASP A 126 13.35 -7.06 4.03
C ASP A 126 14.12 -8.06 4.92
N GLY A 127 15.43 -8.22 4.66
CA GLY A 127 16.32 -9.11 5.39
C GLY A 127 16.25 -10.59 5.01
N SER A 128 15.38 -10.97 4.06
CA SER A 128 15.23 -12.38 3.64
C SER A 128 16.32 -12.86 2.68
N GLY A 129 17.06 -11.92 2.07
CA GLY A 129 18.05 -12.21 1.03
C GLY A 129 17.43 -12.57 -0.33
N LYS A 130 16.12 -12.36 -0.53
CA LYS A 130 15.40 -12.64 -1.77
C LYS A 130 14.40 -11.53 -2.08
N THR A 131 14.19 -11.22 -3.36
CA THR A 131 13.15 -10.28 -3.79
C THR A 131 11.74 -10.88 -3.71
N ALA A 132 11.61 -12.16 -4.04
CA ALA A 132 10.35 -12.88 -4.01
C ALA A 132 10.01 -13.35 -2.59
N SER A 133 9.52 -12.42 -1.77
CA SER A 133 9.10 -12.66 -0.39
C SER A 133 7.77 -11.94 -0.11
N ALA A 134 7.08 -12.36 0.93
CA ALA A 134 5.92 -11.65 1.47
C ALA A 134 6.11 -11.50 2.99
N SER A 135 7.17 -10.78 3.36
CA SER A 135 7.60 -10.59 4.75
C SER A 135 6.94 -9.40 5.44
N GLY A 136 6.23 -8.54 4.70
CA GLY A 136 5.70 -7.26 5.19
C GLY A 136 6.76 -6.16 5.36
N LEU A 137 8.04 -6.47 5.16
CA LEU A 137 9.17 -5.57 5.38
C LEU A 137 9.81 -5.17 4.04
N GLY A 138 10.78 -4.25 4.07
CA GLY A 138 11.46 -3.80 2.86
C GLY A 138 10.66 -2.80 2.01
N ASN A 139 9.59 -2.23 2.55
CA ASN A 139 8.72 -1.29 1.86
C ASN A 139 9.09 0.17 2.14
N LEU A 140 8.89 1.07 1.17
CA LEU A 140 8.86 2.52 1.39
C LEU A 140 7.41 2.99 1.49
N ILE A 141 7.02 3.54 2.63
CA ILE A 141 5.66 4.03 2.89
C ILE A 141 5.70 5.55 3.07
N VAL A 142 4.94 6.26 2.23
CA VAL A 142 4.76 7.72 2.31
C VAL A 142 3.34 8.03 2.77
N GLY A 143 3.22 8.49 4.02
CA GLY A 143 1.93 8.69 4.69
C GLY A 143 1.66 7.61 5.74
N TYR A 144 0.39 7.41 6.09
CA TYR A 144 -0.02 6.40 7.05
C TYR A 144 -0.40 5.10 6.35
N ASN A 145 0.03 3.98 6.94
CA ASN A 145 -0.36 2.65 6.48
C ASN A 145 -1.68 2.21 7.15
N ALA A 146 -2.77 2.97 7.03
CA ALA A 146 -4.04 2.68 7.71
C ALA A 146 -4.81 1.57 6.97
N PRO A 147 -5.38 0.55 7.64
CA PRO A 147 -6.02 -0.61 7.00
C PRO A 147 -7.27 -0.23 6.20
N SER A 148 -7.54 -0.95 5.10
CA SER A 148 -8.86 -0.91 4.47
C SER A 148 -9.85 -1.77 5.25
N ALA A 149 -11.10 -1.31 5.34
CA ALA A 149 -12.21 -2.12 5.82
C ALA A 149 -12.83 -3.01 4.73
N GLU A 150 -12.47 -2.80 3.47
CA GLU A 150 -13.10 -3.43 2.30
C GLU A 150 -12.31 -4.60 1.70
N PHE A 151 -11.00 -4.65 1.96
CA PHE A 151 -10.13 -5.75 1.51
C PHE A 151 -9.68 -6.59 2.70
N ASP A 152 -9.61 -7.92 2.52
CA ASP A 152 -8.88 -8.80 3.45
C ASP A 152 -7.48 -8.22 3.65
N GLN A 153 -7.10 -8.01 4.92
CA GLN A 153 -5.92 -7.25 5.37
C GLN A 153 -4.58 -7.91 5.01
N ALA A 154 -4.33 -8.10 3.73
CA ALA A 154 -3.17 -8.81 3.23
C ALA A 154 -2.04 -7.80 2.92
N ARG A 155 -1.52 -7.11 3.94
CA ARG A 155 -0.34 -6.22 3.83
C ARG A 155 0.97 -6.95 4.11
N ALA A 156 1.05 -8.18 3.64
CA ALA A 156 2.22 -9.03 3.80
C ALA A 156 3.30 -8.75 2.74
N GLY A 157 3.06 -7.84 1.79
CA GLY A 157 3.99 -7.57 0.72
C GLY A 157 5.31 -6.97 1.14
N SER A 158 6.35 -7.18 0.34
CA SER A 158 7.69 -6.65 0.55
C SER A 158 8.19 -5.89 -0.68
N HIS A 159 9.22 -5.06 -0.53
CA HIS A 159 9.85 -4.35 -1.66
C HIS A 159 8.87 -3.47 -2.47
N ASN A 160 7.84 -2.93 -1.83
CA ASN A 160 6.84 -2.09 -2.48
C ASN A 160 7.07 -0.60 -2.17
N LEU A 161 6.55 0.26 -3.03
CA LEU A 161 6.36 1.69 -2.78
C LEU A 161 4.87 1.97 -2.54
N ILE A 162 4.54 2.45 -1.34
CA ILE A 162 3.16 2.68 -0.90
C ILE A 162 2.95 4.18 -0.64
N LEU A 163 1.92 4.77 -1.25
CA LEU A 163 1.52 6.15 -1.04
C LEU A 163 0.02 6.24 -0.76
N GLY A 164 -0.40 7.14 0.13
CA GLY A 164 -1.82 7.35 0.42
C GLY A 164 -2.37 6.36 1.46
N ASP A 165 -3.67 6.07 1.39
CA ASP A 165 -4.42 5.46 2.50
C ASP A 165 -5.14 4.17 2.09
N ALA A 166 -5.38 3.27 3.03
CA ALA A 166 -6.19 2.05 2.83
C ALA A 166 -5.72 1.12 1.70
N ASN A 167 -4.48 1.23 1.21
CA ASN A 167 -4.00 0.38 0.12
C ASN A 167 -3.69 -1.06 0.57
N ASN A 168 -3.85 -2.04 -0.32
CA ASN A 168 -3.55 -3.45 -0.07
C ASN A 168 -2.43 -3.94 -1.01
N TYR A 169 -1.51 -4.71 -0.47
CA TYR A 169 -0.31 -5.13 -1.20
C TYR A 169 0.24 -6.45 -0.62
N PRO A 170 -0.39 -7.60 -0.90
CA PRO A 170 0.08 -8.89 -0.38
C PRO A 170 1.34 -9.44 -1.03
N SER A 171 1.74 -8.89 -2.19
CA SER A 171 2.85 -9.39 -2.99
C SER A 171 4.05 -8.43 -2.96
N TYR A 172 4.99 -8.59 -3.88
CA TYR A 172 6.26 -7.85 -3.87
C TYR A 172 6.56 -7.09 -5.16
N GLY A 173 7.41 -6.07 -5.03
CA GLY A 173 7.96 -5.32 -6.16
C GLY A 173 6.95 -4.44 -6.89
N GLY A 174 5.86 -4.05 -6.23
CA GLY A 174 4.80 -3.22 -6.79
C GLY A 174 4.82 -1.76 -6.31
N ILE A 175 3.99 -0.96 -6.97
CA ILE A 175 3.74 0.44 -6.60
C ILE A 175 2.23 0.58 -6.38
N VAL A 176 1.83 1.13 -5.24
CA VAL A 176 0.43 1.41 -4.96
C VAL A 176 0.28 2.80 -4.36
N ALA A 177 -0.54 3.63 -5.01
CA ALA A 177 -0.81 4.99 -4.60
C ALA A 177 -2.30 5.32 -4.67
N GLY A 178 -2.78 6.25 -3.84
CA GLY A 178 -4.19 6.66 -3.80
C GLY A 178 -4.93 6.12 -2.58
N VAL A 179 -6.23 5.84 -2.72
CA VAL A 179 -7.09 5.40 -1.60
C VAL A 179 -7.79 4.09 -1.91
N SER A 180 -7.64 3.09 -1.04
CA SER A 180 -8.30 1.79 -1.18
C SER A 180 -7.96 1.07 -2.48
N ASN A 181 -6.71 1.14 -2.95
CA ASN A 181 -6.26 0.39 -4.11
C ASN A 181 -5.58 -0.93 -3.70
N ALA A 182 -5.55 -1.92 -4.60
CA ALA A 182 -4.96 -3.23 -4.31
C ALA A 182 -4.01 -3.71 -5.42
N ILE A 183 -2.80 -4.15 -5.03
CA ILE A 183 -1.83 -4.84 -5.89
C ILE A 183 -1.61 -6.28 -5.39
N ALA A 184 -2.22 -7.27 -6.03
CA ALA A 184 -2.27 -8.62 -5.46
C ALA A 184 -1.18 -9.59 -5.97
N ALA A 185 -0.50 -9.26 -7.06
CA ALA A 185 0.49 -10.12 -7.72
C ALA A 185 1.86 -9.46 -7.84
N PRO A 186 2.93 -10.24 -8.13
CA PRO A 186 4.27 -9.70 -8.24
C PRO A 186 4.36 -8.63 -9.32
N TYR A 187 5.05 -7.55 -9.02
CA TYR A 187 5.30 -6.44 -9.95
C TYR A 187 4.04 -5.77 -10.50
N ALA A 188 2.88 -5.98 -9.86
CA ALA A 188 1.66 -5.27 -10.19
C ALA A 188 1.75 -3.80 -9.74
N SER A 189 1.07 -2.89 -10.45
CA SER A 189 1.09 -1.48 -10.09
C SER A 189 -0.28 -0.79 -10.18
N VAL A 190 -0.56 0.06 -9.20
CA VAL A 190 -1.64 1.03 -9.23
C VAL A 190 -1.07 2.41 -8.91
N ILE A 191 -1.02 3.29 -9.91
CA ILE A 191 -0.31 4.58 -9.78
C ILE A 191 -1.15 5.68 -9.10
N GLY A 192 -2.46 5.49 -8.98
CA GLY A 192 -3.33 6.45 -8.30
C GLY A 192 -4.81 6.06 -8.32
N GLY A 193 -5.67 7.04 -8.00
CA GLY A 193 -7.12 6.85 -8.01
C GLY A 193 -7.64 6.14 -6.76
N SER A 194 -8.80 5.52 -6.89
CA SER A 194 -9.45 4.84 -5.76
C SER A 194 -10.20 3.56 -6.16
N HIS A 195 -10.17 2.55 -5.30
CA HIS A 195 -10.82 1.25 -5.49
C HIS A 195 -10.33 0.49 -6.75
N ASN A 196 -9.12 0.77 -7.20
CA ASN A 196 -8.51 0.07 -8.33
C ASN A 196 -7.80 -1.21 -7.89
N ILE A 197 -7.89 -2.27 -8.70
CA ILE A 197 -7.30 -3.57 -8.41
C ILE A 197 -6.40 -3.99 -9.58
N ALA A 198 -5.13 -4.28 -9.30
CA ALA A 198 -4.21 -4.95 -10.21
C ALA A 198 -3.80 -6.30 -9.60
N SER A 199 -4.37 -7.41 -10.08
CA SER A 199 -4.18 -8.74 -9.49
C SER A 199 -3.41 -9.73 -10.35
N GLY A 200 -3.09 -9.38 -11.59
CA GLY A 200 -2.28 -10.22 -12.47
C GLY A 200 -0.78 -9.92 -12.35
N LEU A 201 0.06 -10.88 -12.73
CA LEU A 201 1.51 -10.67 -12.82
C LEU A 201 1.79 -9.53 -13.81
N TYR A 202 2.54 -8.50 -13.40
CA TYR A 202 2.79 -7.28 -14.20
C TYR A 202 1.54 -6.48 -14.58
N ALA A 203 0.38 -6.74 -13.95
CA ALA A 203 -0.84 -5.99 -14.24
C ALA A 203 -0.71 -4.53 -13.78
N THR A 204 -1.31 -3.62 -14.54
CA THR A 204 -1.19 -2.18 -14.28
C THR A 204 -2.53 -1.48 -14.35
N VAL A 205 -2.84 -0.68 -13.34
CA VAL A 205 -3.90 0.34 -13.41
C VAL A 205 -3.28 1.71 -13.17
N THR A 206 -3.35 2.61 -14.15
CA THR A 206 -2.72 3.93 -13.98
C THR A 206 -3.50 4.83 -13.01
N GLY A 207 -4.83 4.73 -12.97
CA GLY A 207 -5.65 5.52 -12.04
C GLY A 207 -7.15 5.33 -12.25
N GLY A 208 -7.95 6.32 -11.86
CA GLY A 208 -9.41 6.30 -12.00
C GLY A 208 -10.14 5.72 -10.79
N TYR A 209 -11.39 5.31 -10.99
CA TYR A 209 -12.25 4.73 -9.95
C TYR A 209 -12.67 3.29 -10.33
N THR A 210 -12.53 2.35 -9.40
CA THR A 210 -13.06 0.98 -9.55
C THR A 210 -12.62 0.24 -10.82
N ASN A 211 -11.37 0.43 -11.26
CA ASN A 211 -10.82 -0.29 -12.42
C ASN A 211 -10.12 -1.59 -12.00
N ASN A 212 -10.24 -2.64 -12.82
CA ASN A 212 -9.71 -3.97 -12.55
C ASN A 212 -8.80 -4.47 -13.68
N ALA A 213 -7.52 -4.69 -13.40
CA ALA A 213 -6.57 -5.39 -14.27
C ALA A 213 -6.24 -6.75 -13.64
N ILE A 214 -6.93 -7.81 -14.07
CA ILE A 214 -7.01 -9.06 -13.32
C ILE A 214 -5.99 -10.10 -13.78
N ALA A 215 -5.82 -10.26 -15.09
CA ALA A 215 -4.95 -11.27 -15.67
C ALA A 215 -3.50 -10.78 -15.87
N ASN A 216 -2.60 -11.72 -16.18
CA ASN A 216 -1.19 -11.42 -16.40
C ASN A 216 -0.99 -10.42 -17.54
N CYS A 217 -0.18 -9.40 -17.30
CA CYS A 217 0.11 -8.30 -18.21
C CYS A 217 -1.13 -7.52 -18.66
N ALA A 218 -2.26 -7.63 -17.95
CA ALA A 218 -3.45 -6.84 -18.23
C ALA A 218 -3.21 -5.36 -17.86
N SER A 219 -3.82 -4.45 -18.62
CA SER A 219 -3.64 -3.01 -18.40
C SER A 219 -4.95 -2.25 -18.46
N VAL A 220 -5.14 -1.33 -17.51
CA VAL A 220 -6.20 -0.33 -17.55
C VAL A 220 -5.58 1.06 -17.35
N SER A 221 -5.67 1.93 -18.35
CA SER A 221 -5.02 3.26 -18.24
C SER A 221 -5.83 4.26 -17.41
N GLY A 222 -7.09 3.98 -17.07
CA GLY A 222 -7.90 4.82 -16.19
C GLY A 222 -9.39 4.68 -16.44
N GLY A 223 -10.15 5.74 -16.14
CA GLY A 223 -11.59 5.78 -16.28
C GLY A 223 -12.33 5.25 -15.06
N ASP A 224 -13.53 4.72 -15.28
CA ASP A 224 -14.41 4.24 -14.22
C ASP A 224 -15.02 2.86 -14.58
N TYR A 225 -14.99 1.92 -13.64
CA TYR A 225 -15.53 0.55 -13.81
C TYR A 225 -14.97 -0.24 -15.01
N ASN A 226 -13.74 0.00 -15.44
CA ASN A 226 -13.16 -0.77 -16.55
C ASN A 226 -12.53 -2.09 -16.07
N MET A 227 -12.57 -3.11 -16.93
CA MET A 227 -12.08 -4.45 -16.62
C MET A 227 -11.21 -5.03 -17.75
N ALA A 228 -9.96 -5.33 -17.45
CA ALA A 228 -9.04 -6.08 -18.30
C ALA A 228 -8.76 -7.44 -17.64
N ASP A 229 -9.43 -8.49 -18.11
CA ASP A 229 -9.47 -9.83 -17.48
C ASP A 229 -8.79 -10.91 -18.34
N GLY A 230 -8.38 -10.57 -19.57
CA GLY A 230 -7.59 -11.47 -20.41
C GLY A 230 -6.09 -11.26 -20.28
N VAL A 231 -5.30 -12.31 -20.55
CA VAL A 231 -3.83 -12.20 -20.61
C VAL A 231 -3.44 -11.22 -21.73
N PHE A 232 -2.56 -10.25 -21.43
CA PHE A 232 -2.21 -9.14 -22.35
C PHE A 232 -3.41 -8.26 -22.80
N SER A 233 -4.57 -8.36 -22.13
CA SER A 233 -5.72 -7.51 -22.46
C SER A 233 -5.48 -6.05 -22.06
N SER A 234 -6.14 -5.12 -22.75
CA SER A 234 -5.99 -3.69 -22.48
C SER A 234 -7.31 -2.94 -22.58
N VAL A 235 -7.54 -2.06 -21.61
CA VAL A 235 -8.59 -1.04 -21.67
C VAL A 235 -7.96 0.34 -21.48
N SER A 236 -8.00 1.18 -22.51
CA SER A 236 -7.35 2.51 -22.42
C SER A 236 -8.12 3.52 -21.57
N GLY A 237 -9.39 3.26 -21.24
CA GLY A 237 -10.19 4.10 -20.34
C GLY A 237 -11.70 4.03 -20.62
N GLY A 238 -12.42 5.09 -20.27
CA GLY A 238 -13.87 5.19 -20.45
C GLY A 238 -14.68 4.72 -19.24
N TYR A 239 -15.94 4.37 -19.45
CA TYR A 239 -16.85 3.89 -18.41
C TYR A 239 -17.34 2.47 -18.72
N HIS A 240 -17.13 1.55 -17.79
CA HIS A 240 -17.71 0.20 -17.83
C HIS A 240 -17.32 -0.61 -19.09
N ASN A 241 -16.07 -0.52 -19.53
CA ASN A 241 -15.55 -1.30 -20.66
C ASN A 241 -14.91 -2.61 -20.17
N ALA A 242 -14.99 -3.67 -20.98
CA ALA A 242 -14.45 -4.99 -20.65
C ALA A 242 -13.63 -5.59 -21.80
N ALA A 243 -12.36 -5.89 -21.54
CA ALA A 243 -11.51 -6.74 -22.38
C ALA A 243 -11.31 -8.08 -21.66
N SER A 244 -12.11 -9.08 -22.03
CA SER A 244 -12.31 -10.30 -21.23
C SER A 244 -11.47 -11.52 -21.64
N ALA A 245 -10.67 -11.43 -22.69
CA ALA A 245 -9.95 -12.56 -23.27
C ALA A 245 -8.53 -12.18 -23.71
N GLN A 246 -7.71 -13.18 -24.04
CA GLN A 246 -6.31 -12.96 -24.39
C GLN A 246 -6.17 -11.94 -25.53
N GLU A 247 -5.26 -10.98 -25.38
CA GLU A 247 -4.99 -9.93 -26.38
C GLU A 247 -6.22 -9.07 -26.76
N ALA A 248 -7.32 -9.17 -25.99
CA ALA A 248 -8.51 -8.37 -26.23
C ALA A 248 -8.24 -6.89 -25.91
N VAL A 249 -8.75 -6.00 -26.75
CA VAL A 249 -8.51 -4.55 -26.61
C VAL A 249 -9.82 -3.78 -26.64
N VAL A 250 -9.99 -2.87 -25.69
CA VAL A 250 -11.00 -1.81 -25.75
C VAL A 250 -10.32 -0.45 -25.61
N SER A 251 -10.30 0.36 -26.66
CA SER A 251 -9.59 1.65 -26.63
C SER A 251 -10.35 2.74 -25.86
N GLY A 252 -11.60 2.52 -25.47
CA GLY A 252 -12.36 3.44 -24.61
C GLY A 252 -13.87 3.37 -24.85
N GLY A 253 -14.56 4.46 -24.52
CA GLY A 253 -16.02 4.58 -24.70
C GLY A 253 -16.83 4.13 -23.49
N VAL A 254 -18.07 3.69 -23.73
CA VAL A 254 -19.02 3.32 -22.68
C VAL A 254 -19.57 1.92 -22.92
N GLY A 255 -19.43 1.01 -21.96
CA GLY A 255 -20.10 -0.29 -22.02
C GLY A 255 -19.61 -1.22 -23.14
N ASN A 256 -18.42 -1.00 -23.68
CA ASN A 256 -17.89 -1.81 -24.78
C ASN A 256 -17.27 -3.11 -24.28
N LYS A 257 -17.40 -4.19 -25.06
CA LYS A 257 -16.88 -5.52 -24.70
C LYS A 257 -16.10 -6.17 -25.84
N ALA A 258 -14.84 -6.48 -25.60
CA ALA A 258 -14.03 -7.41 -26.40
C ALA A 258 -13.96 -8.74 -25.64
N GLY A 259 -14.60 -9.78 -26.18
CA GLY A 259 -14.99 -10.98 -25.43
C GLY A 259 -14.21 -12.25 -25.71
N ASP A 260 -13.36 -12.27 -26.74
CA ASP A 260 -12.61 -13.46 -27.18
C ASP A 260 -11.18 -13.08 -27.63
N GLU A 261 -10.35 -14.07 -27.91
CA GLU A 261 -8.94 -13.88 -28.25
C GLU A 261 -8.75 -12.96 -29.46
N GLY A 262 -7.92 -11.93 -29.31
CA GLY A 262 -7.66 -10.92 -30.34
C GLY A 262 -8.84 -10.02 -30.69
N ALA A 263 -9.97 -10.10 -29.97
CA ALA A 263 -11.12 -9.25 -30.22
C ALA A 263 -10.83 -7.78 -29.89
N ALA A 264 -11.33 -6.85 -30.71
CA ALA A 264 -11.05 -5.43 -30.56
C ALA A 264 -12.30 -4.55 -30.69
N VAL A 265 -12.41 -3.57 -29.78
CA VAL A 265 -13.39 -2.48 -29.89
C VAL A 265 -12.66 -1.14 -29.76
N SER A 266 -12.65 -0.35 -30.82
CA SER A 266 -11.92 0.93 -30.81
C SER A 266 -12.63 2.03 -30.02
N GLY A 267 -13.91 1.86 -29.66
CA GLY A 267 -14.65 2.81 -28.83
C GLY A 267 -16.15 2.76 -29.07
N GLY A 268 -16.83 3.89 -28.82
CA GLY A 268 -18.28 4.02 -28.98
C GLY A 268 -19.06 3.59 -27.73
N CYS A 269 -20.30 3.15 -27.90
CA CYS A 269 -21.20 2.83 -26.81
C CYS A 269 -21.86 1.45 -27.00
N PHE A 270 -21.74 0.55 -26.03
CA PHE A 270 -22.35 -0.79 -26.04
C PHE A 270 -21.98 -1.65 -27.26
N ASN A 271 -20.77 -1.49 -27.80
CA ASN A 271 -20.27 -2.34 -28.87
C ASN A 271 -19.69 -3.65 -28.33
N LYS A 272 -19.85 -4.74 -29.07
CA LYS A 272 -19.40 -6.07 -28.67
C LYS A 272 -18.66 -6.79 -29.80
N ALA A 273 -17.37 -7.04 -29.62
CA ALA A 273 -16.61 -8.01 -30.41
C ALA A 273 -16.58 -9.33 -29.63
N ALA A 274 -17.29 -10.35 -30.10
CA ALA A 274 -17.68 -11.52 -29.31
C ALA A 274 -16.95 -12.84 -29.64
N ASN A 275 -16.11 -12.85 -30.68
CA ASN A 275 -15.47 -14.07 -31.21
C ASN A 275 -14.01 -13.79 -31.60
N PHE A 276 -13.25 -14.85 -31.86
CA PHE A 276 -11.83 -14.78 -32.21
C PHE A 276 -11.57 -13.76 -33.31
N SER A 277 -10.67 -12.81 -33.03
CA SER A 277 -10.25 -11.73 -33.94
C SER A 277 -11.40 -10.89 -34.50
N ALA A 278 -12.56 -10.85 -33.83
CA ALA A 278 -13.66 -9.97 -34.23
C ALA A 278 -13.35 -8.50 -33.90
N ALA A 279 -13.81 -7.58 -34.75
CA ALA A 279 -13.51 -6.16 -34.59
C ALA A 279 -14.76 -5.27 -34.71
N VAL A 280 -14.85 -4.26 -33.85
CA VAL A 280 -15.81 -3.16 -33.99
C VAL A 280 -15.08 -1.84 -33.90
N SER A 281 -15.06 -1.07 -34.99
CA SER A 281 -14.33 0.20 -35.04
C SER A 281 -15.00 1.34 -34.25
N GLY A 282 -16.26 1.18 -33.85
CA GLY A 282 -16.98 2.16 -33.03
C GLY A 282 -18.49 2.12 -33.24
N GLY A 283 -19.17 3.22 -32.96
CA GLY A 283 -20.63 3.35 -33.11
C GLY A 283 -21.41 3.00 -31.86
N VAL A 284 -22.68 2.61 -32.00
CA VAL A 284 -23.57 2.29 -30.87
C VAL A 284 -24.22 0.92 -31.05
N GLY A 285 -24.06 0.03 -30.08
CA GLY A 285 -24.81 -1.24 -30.05
C GLY A 285 -24.42 -2.24 -31.14
N ASN A 286 -23.24 -2.12 -31.74
CA ASN A 286 -22.79 -3.01 -32.81
C ASN A 286 -22.24 -4.33 -32.24
N ILE A 287 -22.45 -5.44 -32.94
CA ILE A 287 -22.03 -6.78 -32.52
C ILE A 287 -21.29 -7.49 -33.65
N ALA A 288 -20.02 -7.82 -33.44
CA ALA A 288 -19.26 -8.71 -34.32
C ALA A 288 -19.14 -10.08 -33.64
N SER A 289 -19.86 -11.10 -34.10
CA SER A 289 -19.94 -12.44 -33.49
C SER A 289 -19.45 -13.58 -34.38
N GLY A 290 -19.15 -13.32 -35.66
CA GLY A 290 -18.46 -14.28 -36.51
C GLY A 290 -16.95 -14.31 -36.25
N TYR A 291 -16.30 -15.43 -36.52
CA TYR A 291 -14.83 -15.56 -36.52
C TYR A 291 -14.23 -14.53 -37.48
N GLU A 292 -13.27 -13.70 -37.06
CA GLU A 292 -12.67 -12.63 -37.88
C GLU A 292 -13.69 -11.64 -38.48
N SER A 293 -14.89 -11.52 -37.90
CA SER A 293 -15.91 -10.59 -38.39
C SER A 293 -15.62 -9.15 -38.00
N THR A 294 -15.99 -8.20 -38.85
CA THR A 294 -15.76 -6.76 -38.65
C THR A 294 -17.03 -5.95 -38.82
N VAL A 295 -17.29 -5.06 -37.87
CA VAL A 295 -18.24 -3.96 -38.02
C VAL A 295 -17.47 -2.64 -38.05
N SER A 296 -17.52 -1.95 -39.19
CA SER A 296 -16.81 -0.68 -39.39
C SER A 296 -17.38 0.51 -38.60
N GLY A 297 -18.60 0.36 -38.05
CA GLY A 297 -19.28 1.38 -37.25
C GLY A 297 -20.79 1.36 -37.45
N GLY A 298 -21.46 2.49 -37.18
CA GLY A 298 -22.90 2.64 -37.31
C GLY A 298 -23.66 2.34 -36.01
N CYS A 299 -24.94 2.01 -36.12
CA CYS A 299 -25.80 1.72 -34.97
C CYS A 299 -26.50 0.37 -35.16
N TYR A 300 -26.38 -0.51 -34.15
CA TYR A 300 -27.07 -1.80 -34.08
C TYR A 300 -26.79 -2.78 -35.23
N HIS A 301 -25.59 -2.73 -35.79
CA HIS A 301 -25.15 -3.71 -36.79
C HIS A 301 -24.72 -5.03 -36.15
N VAL A 302 -24.98 -6.13 -36.86
CA VAL A 302 -24.60 -7.47 -36.41
C VAL A 302 -23.87 -8.22 -37.53
N ALA A 303 -22.60 -8.55 -37.31
CA ALA A 303 -21.79 -9.37 -38.21
C ALA A 303 -21.68 -10.80 -37.65
N VAL A 304 -22.42 -11.75 -38.22
CA VAL A 304 -22.54 -13.13 -37.69
C VAL A 304 -21.70 -14.17 -38.43
N ALA A 305 -21.41 -13.95 -39.71
CA ALA A 305 -20.68 -14.91 -40.53
C ALA A 305 -19.17 -14.77 -40.36
N SER A 306 -18.43 -15.87 -40.48
CA SER A 306 -16.97 -15.86 -40.42
C SER A 306 -16.39 -15.02 -41.56
N GLY A 307 -15.46 -14.11 -41.24
CA GLY A 307 -14.84 -13.18 -42.17
C GLY A 307 -15.78 -12.08 -42.70
N SER A 308 -16.99 -11.95 -42.14
CA SER A 308 -17.96 -10.95 -42.64
C SER A 308 -17.57 -9.52 -42.31
N LEU A 309 -17.86 -8.61 -43.24
CA LEU A 309 -17.68 -7.17 -43.07
C LEU A 309 -19.03 -6.47 -43.19
N VAL A 310 -19.38 -5.69 -42.17
CA VAL A 310 -20.56 -4.80 -42.17
C VAL A 310 -20.12 -3.34 -42.22
N GLY A 311 -20.54 -2.65 -43.27
CA GLY A 311 -20.39 -1.20 -43.48
C GLY A 311 -21.14 -0.36 -42.44
N GLY A 312 -20.80 0.93 -42.31
CA GLY A 312 -21.25 1.81 -41.22
C GLY A 312 -22.56 2.58 -41.43
N GLU A 313 -23.43 2.16 -42.34
CA GLU A 313 -24.71 2.84 -42.65
C GLU A 313 -25.68 2.88 -41.44
N GLN A 314 -26.72 3.73 -41.45
CA GLN A 314 -27.80 3.64 -40.44
C GLN A 314 -28.84 2.61 -40.88
N TYR A 315 -29.01 1.55 -40.06
CA TYR A 315 -29.95 0.43 -40.21
C TYR A 315 -29.65 -0.57 -41.34
N ASN A 316 -28.99 -1.68 -40.98
CA ASN A 316 -29.16 -2.95 -41.69
C ASN A 316 -29.74 -4.01 -40.75
N THR A 317 -30.95 -4.46 -41.05
CA THR A 317 -31.54 -5.67 -40.45
C THR A 317 -30.71 -6.90 -40.83
N PRO A 318 -30.67 -7.95 -39.98
CA PRO A 318 -29.80 -9.10 -40.19
C PRO A 318 -30.24 -9.88 -41.43
N SER A 319 -29.51 -9.74 -42.54
CA SER A 319 -29.60 -10.66 -43.67
C SER A 319 -28.78 -11.90 -43.32
N SER A 320 -29.41 -13.07 -43.44
CA SER A 320 -28.81 -14.38 -43.20
C SER A 320 -27.77 -14.79 -44.25
N ASP A 321 -27.44 -13.91 -45.19
CA ASP A 321 -26.33 -14.05 -46.14
C ASP A 321 -25.73 -12.65 -46.38
N ILE A 322 -24.60 -12.33 -45.74
CA ILE A 322 -23.80 -11.13 -46.05
C ILE A 322 -22.34 -11.56 -46.12
N SER A 323 -21.87 -11.88 -47.32
CA SER A 323 -20.44 -12.07 -47.61
C SER A 323 -19.70 -10.75 -47.86
N SER A 324 -20.40 -9.62 -47.98
CA SER A 324 -19.87 -8.25 -47.83
C SER A 324 -20.98 -7.24 -48.16
N ILE A 325 -21.43 -6.41 -47.21
CA ILE A 325 -22.13 -5.16 -47.58
C ILE A 325 -21.06 -4.09 -47.70
N THR A 326 -20.67 -3.79 -48.94
CA THR A 326 -19.76 -2.67 -49.26
C THR A 326 -20.55 -1.54 -49.91
N ASN A 327 -20.76 -0.47 -49.15
CA ASN A 327 -20.95 0.96 -49.49
C ASN A 327 -21.59 1.39 -50.84
N SER A 328 -22.36 0.54 -51.52
CA SER A 328 -22.92 0.84 -52.85
C SER A 328 -24.41 0.50 -53.02
N ASP A 329 -25.03 -0.23 -52.09
CA ASP A 329 -26.46 -0.51 -52.14
C ASP A 329 -27.27 0.55 -51.38
N GLN A 330 -27.58 1.65 -52.07
CA GLN A 330 -28.51 2.68 -51.62
C GLN A 330 -29.94 2.09 -51.58
N ILE A 331 -30.43 1.69 -50.39
CA ILE A 331 -31.86 1.37 -50.18
C ILE A 331 -32.53 2.60 -49.57
N GLY A 332 -33.53 3.13 -50.27
CA GLY A 332 -34.14 4.42 -50.00
C GLY A 332 -35.05 4.50 -48.76
N ASN A 333 -35.00 5.69 -48.15
CA ASN A 333 -35.99 6.42 -47.34
C ASN A 333 -36.49 5.80 -45.98
N PRO A 334 -36.29 6.47 -44.82
CA PRO A 334 -36.24 5.84 -43.50
C PRO A 334 -37.44 6.21 -42.58
N ASN A 335 -38.67 5.81 -42.92
CA ASN A 335 -39.84 6.11 -42.07
C ASN A 335 -40.91 5.00 -42.03
N ALA A 336 -40.54 3.79 -41.62
CA ALA A 336 -41.51 2.74 -41.32
C ALA A 336 -41.32 2.21 -39.88
N GLY A 337 -41.80 2.99 -38.91
CA GLY A 337 -42.56 2.47 -37.77
C GLY A 337 -41.84 1.66 -36.69
N VAL A 338 -40.92 2.28 -35.93
CA VAL A 338 -40.58 1.81 -34.58
C VAL A 338 -40.61 2.99 -33.62
N LYS A 339 -41.57 3.03 -32.70
CA LYS A 339 -41.57 3.93 -31.54
C LYS A 339 -40.84 3.23 -30.39
N TRP A 340 -39.85 3.91 -29.82
CA TRP A 340 -39.11 3.49 -28.64
C TRP A 340 -39.87 3.90 -27.38
N ASP A 341 -40.19 2.95 -26.50
CA ASP A 341 -40.76 3.20 -25.17
C ASP A 341 -39.61 3.16 -24.13
N PRO A 342 -39.31 4.25 -23.40
CA PRO A 342 -38.20 4.31 -22.46
C PRO A 342 -38.31 3.39 -21.24
N ASP A 343 -39.49 2.84 -20.94
CA ASP A 343 -39.76 2.24 -19.62
C ASP A 343 -39.57 0.70 -19.55
N TYR A 344 -39.29 0.00 -20.66
CA TYR A 344 -39.13 -1.47 -20.67
C TYR A 344 -38.03 -2.01 -21.63
N PRO A 345 -36.80 -2.28 -21.14
CA PRO A 345 -35.70 -2.78 -21.98
C PRO A 345 -35.72 -4.32 -22.08
N GLY A 346 -36.80 -4.92 -22.61
CA GLY A 346 -36.92 -6.39 -22.61
C GLY A 346 -37.86 -7.08 -23.59
N SER A 347 -38.66 -6.38 -24.39
CA SER A 347 -39.57 -7.05 -25.35
C SER A 347 -39.65 -6.33 -26.68
N ILE A 348 -39.05 -6.91 -27.72
CA ILE A 348 -39.30 -6.55 -29.12
C ILE A 348 -40.44 -7.44 -29.60
N ASP A 349 -41.63 -6.86 -29.75
CA ASP A 349 -42.78 -7.54 -30.35
C ASP A 349 -42.68 -7.45 -31.89
N LEU A 350 -42.42 -8.58 -32.55
CA LEU A 350 -42.39 -8.67 -34.01
C LEU A 350 -43.83 -8.84 -34.54
N VAL A 351 -44.47 -7.73 -34.93
CA VAL A 351 -45.76 -7.80 -35.65
C VAL A 351 -45.52 -8.23 -37.09
N GLY A 352 -46.04 -9.42 -37.43
CA GLY A 352 -45.67 -10.21 -38.59
C GLY A 352 -46.10 -9.71 -39.97
N HIS A 353 -45.40 -10.22 -40.99
CA HIS A 353 -45.84 -10.18 -42.38
C HIS A 353 -46.65 -11.43 -42.73
N ARG A 354 -47.91 -11.20 -43.11
CA ARG A 354 -48.79 -12.16 -43.80
C ARG A 354 -48.20 -12.53 -45.16
N ARG A 355 -48.28 -13.83 -45.49
CA ARG A 355 -48.13 -14.40 -46.83
C ARG A 355 -48.99 -13.63 -47.85
N SER A 356 -48.44 -13.34 -49.03
CA SER A 356 -49.23 -13.10 -50.24
C SER A 356 -48.93 -14.21 -51.26
N GLU A 357 -49.87 -15.13 -51.40
CA GLU A 357 -50.08 -15.87 -52.64
C GLU A 357 -50.65 -14.92 -53.68
N LYS A 358 -49.97 -14.80 -54.83
CA LYS A 358 -50.51 -14.87 -56.19
C LYS A 358 -49.38 -14.77 -57.20
#